data_AF-A0AAQ1P4R9-F1
#
_entry.id   AF-A0AAQ1P4R9-F1
#
_cell.length_a   1.000
_cell.length_b   1.000
_cell.length_c   1.000
_cell.angle_alpha   90.00
_cell.angle_beta   90.00
_cell.angle_gamma   90.00
#
_symmetry.space_group_name_H-M   'P 1'
#
loop_
_entity.id
_entity.type
_entity.pdbx_description
1 polymer ?
#
loop_
_entity_poly.entity_id
_entity_poly.type
_entity_poly.pdbx_seq_one_letter_code
_entity_poly.pdbx_strand_id
1 'polypeptide(L)'
;MMKITVTQVLLNYGMPLVVLAKNEQGGVFLGINYDDPEDGTPYSFYFIRPRSKQLRSFMNQKVDLRYVILHGCYKQKYVASTWGDEKEEVTLGKLEIELTEEMLPAPRLFNPTPAPRSAAVTRRKIEIDGRWDVADLSLFSDLIRDCYAFGHALLRDTSTLALKQIFQHYPWRGGGSSLGFFRDLSDNINADELMKVTKMQYASPGFIEFSLRDDVADLIKTLIVEINLPESPAANSYYEAREYLRVRNWLTRSEDEIPDLSQDEKDRVKAIMDDLCEKFGLIDYRDHIFELSQNDELAGVKILLAFYRRLKKFADYSATGKAVEIFTA
;
A
#
# COMPACT_ATOMS: atom_id res chain seq x y z
N MET A 1 -15.36 35.63 1.76
CA MET A 1 -15.18 34.78 2.95
C MET A 1 -15.47 33.35 2.55
N MET A 2 -14.72 32.38 3.06
CA MET A 2 -14.88 30.96 2.74
C MET A 2 -15.44 30.24 3.95
N LYS A 3 -16.49 29.44 3.78
CA LYS A 3 -17.04 28.61 4.85
C LYS A 3 -16.46 27.20 4.78
N ILE A 4 -16.19 26.64 5.95
CA ILE A 4 -15.80 25.24 6.14
C ILE A 4 -16.63 24.66 7.28
N THR A 5 -16.80 23.35 7.28
CA THR A 5 -17.40 22.60 8.37
C THR A 5 -16.34 21.69 8.97
N VAL A 6 -16.16 21.72 10.29
CA VAL A 6 -15.28 20.79 11.00
C VAL A 6 -15.87 19.40 10.88
N THR A 7 -15.09 18.48 10.33
CA THR A 7 -15.51 17.09 10.07
C THR A 7 -15.01 16.11 11.12
N GLN A 8 -13.89 16.42 11.76
CA GLN A 8 -13.27 15.53 12.75
C GLN A 8 -12.29 16.33 13.62
N VAL A 9 -12.27 16.03 14.92
CA VAL A 9 -11.19 16.48 15.81
C VAL A 9 -10.09 15.41 15.81
N LEU A 10 -8.89 15.77 15.33
CA LEU A 10 -7.78 14.83 15.21
C LEU A 10 -6.97 14.73 16.51
N LEU A 11 -6.84 15.84 17.25
CA LEU A 11 -6.13 15.89 18.53
C LEU A 11 -6.87 16.80 19.52
N ASN A 12 -7.03 16.31 20.76
CA ASN A 12 -7.69 17.01 21.84
C ASN A 12 -6.95 16.75 23.18
N TYR A 13 -6.64 17.81 23.93
CA TYR A 13 -6.10 17.74 25.30
C TYR A 13 -6.87 18.71 26.21
N GLY A 14 -8.18 18.48 26.37
CA GLY A 14 -9.07 19.41 27.07
C GLY A 14 -9.60 20.54 26.17
N MET A 15 -8.98 20.73 25.01
CA MET A 15 -9.39 21.62 23.93
C MET A 15 -8.98 21.01 22.57
N PRO A 16 -9.72 21.28 21.48
CA PRO A 16 -9.32 20.87 20.14
C PRO A 16 -8.02 21.58 19.71
N LEU A 17 -7.00 20.80 19.38
CA LEU A 17 -5.69 21.30 18.93
C LEU A 17 -5.51 21.19 17.42
N VAL A 18 -6.01 20.10 16.85
CA VAL A 18 -5.92 19.83 15.42
C VAL A 18 -7.26 19.34 14.93
N VAL A 19 -7.81 20.00 13.92
CA VAL A 19 -9.13 19.67 13.35
C VAL A 19 -9.04 19.46 11.84
N LEU A 20 -9.81 18.51 11.33
CA LEU A 20 -10.00 18.32 9.91
C LEU A 20 -11.33 18.95 9.50
N ALA A 21 -11.33 19.78 8.48
CA ALA A 21 -12.52 20.46 7.99
C ALA A 21 -12.67 20.35 6.48
N LYS A 22 -13.88 20.57 5.97
CA LYS A 22 -14.18 20.58 4.54
C LYS A 22 -15.02 21.78 4.16
N ASN A 23 -14.82 22.33 2.96
CA ASN A 23 -15.78 23.26 2.38
C ASN A 23 -16.88 22.51 1.60
N GLU A 24 -17.90 23.24 1.16
CA GLU A 24 -19.02 22.71 0.36
C GLU A 24 -18.56 22.03 -0.95
N GLN A 25 -17.43 22.45 -1.50
CA GLN A 25 -16.84 21.90 -2.73
C GLN A 25 -15.96 20.66 -2.46
N GLY A 26 -15.91 20.15 -1.22
CA GLY A 26 -15.09 18.99 -0.83
C GLY A 26 -13.59 19.28 -0.65
N GLY A 27 -13.17 20.54 -0.73
CA GLY A 27 -11.83 20.98 -0.38
C GLY A 27 -11.53 20.74 1.10
N VAL A 28 -10.44 20.03 1.37
CA VAL A 28 -10.04 19.64 2.73
C VAL A 28 -9.10 20.66 3.35
N PHE A 29 -9.31 20.98 4.62
CA PHE A 29 -8.53 21.92 5.42
C PHE A 29 -8.07 21.25 6.71
N LEU A 30 -6.90 21.65 7.18
CA LEU A 30 -6.35 21.24 8.47
C LEU A 30 -6.22 22.50 9.32
N GLY A 31 -6.96 22.55 10.43
CA GLY A 31 -6.94 23.63 11.40
C GLY A 31 -6.00 23.29 12.54
N ILE A 32 -5.19 24.27 12.94
CA ILE A 32 -4.26 24.17 14.06
C ILE A 32 -4.57 25.30 15.03
N ASN A 33 -4.87 24.93 16.27
CA ASN A 33 -5.00 25.85 17.37
C ASN A 33 -3.60 26.34 17.77
N TYR A 34 -3.42 27.65 17.82
CA TYR A 34 -2.13 28.27 18.11
C TYR A 34 -2.16 29.25 19.28
N ASP A 35 -3.33 29.47 19.87
CA ASP A 35 -3.50 30.40 20.98
C ASP A 35 -4.68 29.97 21.83
N ASP A 36 -4.48 29.99 23.14
CA ASP A 36 -5.50 29.67 24.14
C ASP A 36 -6.00 31.00 24.73
N PRO A 37 -7.16 31.50 24.27
CA PRO A 37 -7.65 32.79 24.71
C PRO A 37 -8.31 32.67 26.10
N GLU A 38 -8.65 33.81 26.70
CA GLU A 38 -9.30 33.86 28.01
C GLU A 38 -10.60 33.04 28.08
N ASP A 39 -10.90 32.50 29.26
CA ASP A 39 -12.07 31.66 29.54
C ASP A 39 -13.35 32.21 28.89
N GLY A 40 -14.01 31.37 28.09
CA GLY A 40 -15.29 31.69 27.46
C GLY A 40 -15.20 32.34 26.07
N THR A 41 -14.01 32.41 25.47
CA THR A 41 -13.84 32.87 24.08
C THR A 41 -13.43 31.74 23.12
N PRO A 42 -13.84 31.78 21.83
CA PRO A 42 -13.44 30.75 20.86
C PRO A 42 -11.94 30.80 20.57
N TYR A 43 -11.32 29.64 20.41
CA TYR A 43 -9.89 29.50 20.16
C TYR A 43 -9.45 30.09 18.83
N SER A 44 -8.18 30.51 18.77
CA SER A 44 -7.57 30.99 17.52
C SER A 44 -7.00 29.83 16.72
N PHE A 45 -7.56 29.62 15.53
CA PHE A 45 -7.08 28.61 14.59
C PHE A 45 -6.53 29.26 13.33
N TYR A 46 -5.40 28.76 12.84
CA TYR A 46 -5.06 28.91 11.43
C TYR A 46 -5.38 27.62 10.67
N PHE A 47 -5.82 27.79 9.43
CA PHE A 47 -6.17 26.68 8.54
C PHE A 47 -5.26 26.67 7.33
N ILE A 48 -4.78 25.49 7.00
CA ILE A 48 -4.03 25.22 5.78
C ILE A 48 -4.84 24.31 4.85
N ARG A 49 -4.60 24.43 3.54
CA ARG A 49 -5.06 23.43 2.56
C ARG A 49 -3.90 22.49 2.25
N PRO A 50 -3.85 21.27 2.79
CA PRO A 50 -2.79 20.32 2.45
C PRO A 50 -2.98 19.80 1.01
N ARG A 51 -1.88 19.47 0.33
CA ARG A 51 -1.95 18.69 -0.92
C ARG A 51 -2.42 17.28 -0.60
N SER A 52 -3.25 16.67 -1.44
CA SER A 52 -3.86 15.36 -1.17
C SER A 52 -2.84 14.27 -0.83
N LYS A 53 -1.68 14.25 -1.52
CA LYS A 53 -0.58 13.32 -1.22
C LYS A 53 -0.02 13.52 0.20
N GLN A 54 0.14 14.76 0.63
CA GLN A 54 0.75 15.09 1.93
C GLN A 54 -0.21 14.90 3.09
N LEU A 55 -1.50 15.21 2.87
CA LEU A 55 -2.56 14.82 3.81
C LEU A 55 -2.56 13.29 3.99
N ARG A 56 -2.54 12.52 2.89
CA ARG A 56 -2.47 11.05 2.97
C ARG A 56 -1.22 10.58 3.72
N SER A 57 -0.05 11.19 3.51
CA SER A 57 1.16 10.88 4.27
C SER A 57 1.00 11.15 5.77
N PHE A 58 0.41 12.28 6.15
CA PHE A 58 0.17 12.64 7.56
C PHE A 58 -0.83 11.71 8.23
N MET A 59 -1.97 11.45 7.58
CA MET A 59 -2.99 10.53 8.09
C MET A 59 -2.42 9.12 8.33
N ASN A 60 -1.45 8.71 7.52
CA ASN A 60 -0.73 7.43 7.63
C ASN A 60 0.57 7.51 8.46
N GLN A 61 0.79 8.59 9.21
CA GLN A 61 1.93 8.79 10.09
C GLN A 61 3.31 8.70 9.38
N LYS A 62 3.37 8.97 8.06
CA LYS A 62 4.62 9.01 7.29
C LYS A 62 5.37 10.33 7.41
N VAL A 63 4.65 11.41 7.72
CA VAL A 63 5.18 12.76 7.97
C VAL A 63 4.47 13.36 9.17
N ASP A 64 5.13 14.26 9.89
CA ASP A 64 4.52 14.99 10.99
C ASP A 64 3.71 16.20 10.50
N LEU A 65 2.88 16.76 11.39
CA LEU A 65 2.02 17.90 11.10
C LEU A 65 2.82 19.13 10.66
N ARG A 66 3.96 19.37 11.31
CA ARG A 66 4.85 20.49 11.03
C ARG A 66 5.37 20.44 9.58
N TYR A 67 5.78 19.28 9.09
CA TYR A 67 6.18 19.09 7.68
C TYR A 67 5.04 19.44 6.71
N VAL A 68 3.81 19.04 7.01
CA VAL A 68 2.65 19.36 6.16
C VAL A 68 2.44 20.87 6.06
N ILE A 69 2.58 21.59 7.16
CA ILE A 69 2.41 23.05 7.22
C ILE A 69 3.52 23.78 6.46
N LEU A 70 4.77 23.33 6.58
CA LEU A 70 5.92 24.02 5.99
C LEU A 70 6.14 23.67 4.52
N HIS A 71 5.87 22.43 4.13
CA HIS A 71 6.25 21.91 2.81
C HIS A 71 5.11 21.22 2.05
N GLY A 72 4.02 20.89 2.74
CA GLY A 72 2.97 20.02 2.21
C GLY A 72 1.66 20.71 1.83
N CYS A 73 1.55 22.03 1.97
CA CYS A 73 0.31 22.77 1.74
C CYS A 73 0.39 23.76 0.58
N TYR A 74 -0.76 24.31 0.20
CA TYR A 74 -0.81 25.48 -0.69
C TYR A 74 -0.36 26.74 0.06
N LYS A 75 0.13 27.75 -0.68
CA LYS A 75 0.69 28.98 -0.10
C LYS A 75 -0.32 29.76 0.75
N GLN A 76 -1.58 29.80 0.31
CA GLN A 76 -2.62 30.55 1.02
C GLN A 76 -3.00 29.84 2.32
N LYS A 77 -2.92 30.59 3.42
CA LYS A 77 -3.35 30.18 4.76
C LYS A 77 -4.53 31.05 5.19
N TYR A 78 -5.28 30.54 6.15
CA TYR A 78 -6.51 31.16 6.63
C TYR A 78 -6.50 31.21 8.15
N VAL A 79 -7.36 32.04 8.73
CA VAL A 79 -7.53 32.19 10.17
C VAL A 79 -9.02 32.24 10.51
N ALA A 80 -9.39 31.74 11.67
CA ALA A 80 -10.71 31.90 12.25
C ALA A 80 -10.68 31.70 13.77
N SER A 81 -11.68 32.28 14.44
CA SER A 81 -12.00 31.98 15.84
C SER A 81 -13.11 30.94 15.87
N THR A 82 -12.88 29.81 16.55
CA THR A 82 -13.80 28.65 16.55
C THR A 82 -13.57 27.78 17.77
N TRP A 83 -14.61 27.05 18.21
CA TRP A 83 -14.46 26.04 19.26
C TRP A 83 -13.77 24.77 18.73
N GLY A 84 -13.89 24.53 17.42
CA GLY A 84 -13.30 23.37 16.75
C GLY A 84 -14.12 22.10 16.92
N ASP A 85 -15.41 22.22 17.25
CA ASP A 85 -16.29 21.09 17.50
C ASP A 85 -16.71 20.40 16.20
N GLU A 86 -16.93 19.08 16.24
CA GLU A 86 -17.43 18.37 15.08
C GLU A 86 -18.78 18.92 14.60
N LYS A 87 -18.90 19.12 13.28
CA LYS A 87 -20.04 19.74 12.58
C LYS A 87 -20.18 21.25 12.77
N GLU A 88 -19.26 21.91 13.47
CA GLU A 88 -19.24 23.38 13.56
C GLU A 88 -18.94 23.99 12.19
N GLU A 89 -19.72 25.02 11.80
CA GLU A 89 -19.44 25.85 10.64
C GLU A 89 -18.54 27.03 11.01
N VAL A 90 -17.42 27.15 10.29
CA VAL A 90 -16.40 28.16 10.54
C VAL A 90 -16.22 29.04 9.30
N THR A 91 -16.20 30.35 9.51
CA THR A 91 -15.94 31.32 8.44
C THR A 91 -14.47 31.74 8.46
N LEU A 92 -13.77 31.47 7.36
CA LEU A 92 -12.35 31.73 7.22
C LEU A 92 -12.04 33.13 6.68
N GLY A 93 -11.17 33.83 7.41
CA GLY A 93 -10.42 35.01 6.96
C GLY A 93 -9.09 34.60 6.32
N LYS A 94 -8.45 35.51 5.57
CA LYS A 94 -7.08 35.28 5.09
C LYS A 94 -6.11 35.53 6.22
N LEU A 95 -5.10 34.67 6.36
CA LEU A 95 -3.97 34.95 7.23
C LEU A 95 -3.02 35.90 6.48
N GLU A 96 -2.89 37.14 6.96
CA GLU A 96 -2.05 38.17 6.35
C GLU A 96 -0.61 38.16 6.87
N ILE A 97 -0.39 37.54 8.04
CA ILE A 97 0.92 37.40 8.66
C ILE A 97 1.59 36.09 8.23
N GLU A 98 2.92 36.06 8.25
CA GLU A 98 3.66 34.81 8.17
C GLU A 98 3.52 34.02 9.48
N LEU A 99 3.54 32.69 9.40
CA LEU A 99 3.52 31.85 10.58
C LEU A 99 4.85 32.01 11.34
N THR A 100 4.77 32.41 12.59
CA THR A 100 5.92 32.42 13.51
C THR A 100 6.18 31.02 14.05
N GLU A 101 7.35 30.81 14.65
CA GLU A 101 7.70 29.52 15.27
C GLU A 101 6.75 29.11 16.40
N GLU A 102 6.21 30.07 17.15
CA GLU A 102 5.26 29.83 18.24
C GLU A 102 3.90 29.30 17.74
N MET A 103 3.52 29.67 16.51
CA MET A 103 2.29 29.16 15.88
C MET A 103 2.47 27.75 15.30
N LEU A 104 3.70 27.26 15.14
CA LEU A 104 3.95 25.97 14.55
C LEU A 104 3.84 24.87 15.62
N PRO A 105 3.21 23.72 15.29
CA PRO A 105 3.22 22.60 16.21
C PRO A 105 4.66 22.13 16.44
N ALA A 106 4.87 21.54 17.63
CA ALA A 106 6.14 20.91 17.95
C ALA A 106 6.49 19.82 16.90
N PRO A 107 7.78 19.65 16.58
CA PRO A 107 8.22 18.53 15.73
C PRO A 107 7.76 17.18 16.29
N ARG A 108 7.61 16.18 15.41
CA ARG A 108 7.19 14.80 15.77
C ARG A 108 5.73 14.64 16.17
N LEU A 109 4.89 15.64 15.93
CA LEU A 109 3.45 15.50 16.07
C LEU A 109 2.86 14.77 14.84
N PHE A 110 2.87 13.44 14.89
CA PHE A 110 2.16 12.59 13.91
C PHE A 110 0.66 12.55 14.20
N ASN A 111 -0.15 12.12 13.24
CA ASN A 111 -1.58 11.92 13.46
C ASN A 111 -1.81 10.98 14.66
N PRO A 112 -2.36 11.47 15.79
CA PRO A 112 -2.51 10.67 17.00
C PRO A 112 -3.71 9.72 16.92
N THR A 113 -4.63 9.99 15.98
CA THR A 113 -5.85 9.22 15.75
C THR A 113 -5.78 8.59 14.36
N PRO A 114 -4.95 7.54 14.17
CA PRO A 114 -4.92 6.84 12.89
C PRO A 114 -6.30 6.23 12.60
N ALA A 115 -6.60 6.05 11.31
CA ALA A 115 -7.85 5.40 10.91
C ALA A 115 -8.02 4.05 11.64
N PRO A 116 -9.24 3.72 12.09
CA PRO A 116 -9.52 2.43 12.71
C PRO A 116 -9.09 1.31 11.75
N ARG A 117 -8.48 0.27 12.29
CA ARG A 117 -8.02 -0.88 11.50
C ARG A 117 -9.21 -1.77 11.15
N SER A 118 -9.14 -2.40 9.97
CA SER A 118 -10.08 -3.46 9.61
C SER A 118 -9.97 -4.61 10.61
N ALA A 119 -11.11 -5.25 10.93
CA ALA A 119 -11.15 -6.40 11.84
C ALA A 119 -10.35 -7.60 11.30
N ALA A 120 -10.10 -7.65 9.99
CA ALA A 120 -9.29 -8.69 9.34
C ALA A 120 -7.78 -8.50 9.56
N VAL A 121 -7.34 -7.37 10.12
CA VAL A 121 -5.92 -7.07 10.33
C VAL A 121 -5.45 -7.54 11.70
N THR A 122 -4.48 -8.45 11.71
CA THR A 122 -3.84 -9.00 12.90
C THR A 122 -2.39 -8.52 13.00
N ARG A 123 -1.69 -8.90 14.08
CA ARG A 123 -0.24 -8.74 14.18
C ARG A 123 0.39 -10.10 13.88
N ARG A 124 1.37 -10.09 12.99
CA ARG A 124 2.14 -11.28 12.60
C ARG A 124 3.62 -10.96 12.63
N LYS A 125 4.44 -11.90 13.07
CA LYS A 125 5.89 -11.75 13.17
C LYS A 125 6.60 -12.56 12.10
N ILE A 126 7.74 -12.05 11.66
CA ILE A 126 8.73 -12.84 10.97
C ILE A 126 9.97 -12.87 11.84
N GLU A 127 10.36 -14.07 12.28
CA GLU A 127 11.60 -14.28 13.01
C GLU A 127 12.79 -14.13 12.05
N ILE A 128 13.73 -13.27 12.41
CA ILE A 128 14.93 -12.97 11.63
C ILE A 128 16.18 -13.48 12.34
N ASP A 129 17.10 -14.02 11.56
CA ASP A 129 18.36 -14.54 12.05
C ASP A 129 19.53 -14.22 11.10
N GLY A 130 20.76 -14.47 11.56
CA GLY A 130 21.98 -14.19 10.85
C GLY A 130 22.29 -12.70 10.72
N ARG A 131 23.12 -12.37 9.73
CA ARG A 131 23.52 -10.98 9.44
C ARG A 131 22.70 -10.43 8.29
N TRP A 132 22.09 -9.27 8.54
CA TRP A 132 21.39 -8.48 7.53
C TRP A 132 22.17 -7.21 7.26
N ASP A 133 22.48 -6.97 5.99
CA ASP A 133 22.93 -5.65 5.57
C ASP A 133 21.75 -4.76 5.19
N VAL A 134 22.05 -3.49 4.86
CA VAL A 134 21.03 -2.51 4.47
C VAL A 134 20.31 -2.92 3.18
N ALA A 135 21.01 -3.60 2.27
CA ALA A 135 20.44 -4.05 1.01
C ALA A 135 19.48 -5.23 1.22
N ASP A 136 19.82 -6.15 2.12
CA ASP A 136 18.95 -7.25 2.56
C ASP A 136 17.63 -6.70 3.12
N LEU A 137 17.71 -5.78 4.08
CA LEU A 137 16.52 -5.19 4.72
C LEU A 137 15.65 -4.43 3.71
N SER A 138 16.26 -3.67 2.81
CA SER A 138 15.54 -2.94 1.76
C SER A 138 14.84 -3.89 0.81
N LEU A 139 15.57 -4.87 0.28
CA LEU A 139 15.04 -5.83 -0.69
C LEU A 139 13.95 -6.69 -0.05
N PHE A 140 14.15 -7.18 1.16
CA PHE A 140 13.15 -7.95 1.91
C PHE A 140 11.87 -7.15 2.14
N SER A 141 11.99 -5.89 2.55
CA SER A 141 10.83 -5.00 2.74
C SER A 141 10.04 -4.80 1.44
N ASP A 142 10.74 -4.62 0.31
CA ASP A 142 10.12 -4.50 -1.01
C ASP A 142 9.43 -5.82 -1.43
N LEU A 143 10.08 -6.96 -1.23
CA LEU A 143 9.54 -8.27 -1.60
C LEU A 143 8.28 -8.63 -0.80
N ILE A 144 8.29 -8.41 0.51
CA ILE A 144 7.10 -8.66 1.35
C ILE A 144 5.97 -7.73 0.93
N ARG A 145 6.24 -6.44 0.74
CA ARG A 145 5.22 -5.47 0.29
C ARG A 145 4.60 -5.91 -1.03
N ASP A 146 5.42 -6.29 -2.01
CA ASP A 146 4.94 -6.69 -3.33
C ASP A 146 4.13 -8.00 -3.24
N CYS A 147 4.57 -8.99 -2.45
CA CYS A 147 3.82 -10.24 -2.25
C CYS A 147 2.50 -9.99 -1.52
N TYR A 148 2.51 -9.14 -0.49
CA TYR A 148 1.31 -8.71 0.23
C TYR A 148 0.30 -8.02 -0.68
N ALA A 149 0.76 -7.08 -1.50
CA ALA A 149 -0.11 -6.34 -2.41
C ALA A 149 -0.78 -7.24 -3.45
N PHE A 150 -0.05 -8.24 -3.95
CA PHE A 150 -0.62 -9.22 -4.87
C PHE A 150 -1.62 -10.15 -4.17
N GLY A 151 -1.25 -10.75 -3.03
CA GLY A 151 -2.16 -11.62 -2.27
C GLY A 151 -3.43 -10.87 -1.82
N HIS A 152 -3.29 -9.60 -1.42
CA HIS A 152 -4.43 -8.72 -1.12
C HIS A 152 -5.34 -8.55 -2.33
N ALA A 153 -4.79 -8.28 -3.52
CA ALA A 153 -5.58 -8.14 -4.74
C ALA A 153 -6.34 -9.43 -5.11
N LEU A 154 -5.74 -10.61 -4.87
CA LEU A 154 -6.38 -11.89 -5.15
C LEU A 154 -7.53 -12.20 -4.20
N LEU A 155 -7.37 -11.91 -2.91
CA LEU A 155 -8.35 -12.21 -1.86
C LEU A 155 -9.51 -11.20 -1.79
N ARG A 156 -9.53 -10.18 -2.65
CA ARG A 156 -10.66 -9.25 -2.74
C ARG A 156 -11.77 -9.88 -3.56
N ASP A 157 -12.90 -10.13 -2.90
CA ASP A 157 -14.15 -10.68 -3.49
C ASP A 157 -14.69 -9.86 -4.68
N THR A 158 -14.30 -8.59 -4.83
CA THR A 158 -14.73 -7.73 -5.93
C THR A 158 -13.58 -7.01 -6.60
N SER A 159 -13.39 -7.29 -7.89
CA SER A 159 -12.53 -6.54 -8.80
C SER A 159 -13.02 -5.10 -8.96
N THR A 160 -12.44 -4.17 -8.20
CA THR A 160 -12.76 -2.74 -8.37
C THR A 160 -12.26 -2.24 -9.73
N LEU A 161 -12.90 -1.20 -10.29
CA LEU A 161 -12.46 -0.59 -11.55
C LEU A 161 -10.98 -0.15 -11.48
N ALA A 162 -10.56 0.40 -10.34
CA ALA A 162 -9.17 0.78 -10.11
C ALA A 162 -8.23 -0.43 -10.16
N LEU A 163 -8.60 -1.56 -9.57
CA LEU A 163 -7.81 -2.79 -9.61
C LEU A 163 -7.70 -3.33 -11.04
N LYS A 164 -8.81 -3.41 -11.77
CA LYS A 164 -8.82 -3.79 -13.19
C LYS A 164 -7.91 -2.89 -14.03
N GLN A 165 -7.96 -1.57 -13.81
CA GLN A 165 -7.10 -0.61 -14.51
C GLN A 165 -5.61 -0.84 -14.24
N ILE A 166 -5.22 -1.23 -13.03
CA ILE A 166 -3.80 -1.53 -12.72
C ILE A 166 -3.33 -2.75 -13.50
N PHE A 167 -4.13 -3.82 -13.53
CA PHE A 167 -3.79 -5.03 -14.30
C PHE A 167 -3.75 -4.76 -15.82
N GLN A 168 -4.56 -3.82 -16.31
CA GLN A 168 -4.56 -3.35 -17.71
C GLN A 168 -3.37 -2.45 -18.08
N HIS A 169 -2.94 -1.58 -17.16
CA HIS A 169 -2.07 -0.44 -17.50
C HIS A 169 -0.70 -0.86 -18.04
N TYR A 170 -0.26 -2.08 -17.72
CA TYR A 170 1.08 -2.54 -18.01
C TYR A 170 1.10 -3.37 -19.29
N PRO A 171 1.88 -2.99 -20.32
CA PRO A 171 1.99 -3.78 -21.56
C PRO A 171 2.82 -5.07 -21.37
N TRP A 172 3.19 -5.40 -20.13
CA TRP A 172 3.99 -6.57 -19.73
C TRP A 172 5.26 -6.81 -20.57
N ARG A 173 5.91 -5.75 -21.04
CA ARG A 173 7.12 -5.80 -21.90
C ARG A 173 8.43 -6.13 -21.15
N GLY A 174 8.35 -6.58 -19.89
CA GLY A 174 9.52 -6.96 -19.09
C GLY A 174 9.55 -6.34 -17.68
N GLY A 175 10.76 -6.17 -17.14
CA GLY A 175 10.99 -5.87 -15.72
C GLY A 175 10.42 -4.53 -15.23
N GLY A 176 10.46 -3.48 -16.07
CA GLY A 176 9.91 -2.16 -15.74
C GLY A 176 8.40 -2.18 -15.54
N SER A 177 7.66 -2.93 -16.38
CA SER A 177 6.22 -3.15 -16.24
C SER A 177 5.88 -3.83 -14.92
N SER A 178 6.67 -4.84 -14.54
CA SER A 178 6.47 -5.51 -13.25
C SER A 178 6.67 -4.56 -12.08
N LEU A 179 7.70 -3.72 -12.06
CA LEU A 179 7.94 -2.82 -10.91
C LEU A 179 6.80 -1.82 -10.70
N GLY A 180 6.32 -1.19 -11.77
CA GLY A 180 5.18 -0.28 -11.69
C GLY A 180 3.92 -0.97 -11.18
N PHE A 181 3.64 -2.18 -11.70
CA PHE A 181 2.46 -2.96 -11.32
C PHE A 181 2.34 -3.19 -9.81
N PHE A 182 3.36 -3.75 -9.16
CA PHE A 182 3.28 -4.03 -7.71
C PHE A 182 3.24 -2.77 -6.85
N ARG A 183 3.88 -1.68 -7.31
CA ARG A 183 3.76 -0.37 -6.66
C ARG A 183 2.32 0.14 -6.72
N ASP A 184 1.71 0.10 -7.89
CA ASP A 184 0.35 0.59 -8.08
C ASP A 184 -0.68 -0.29 -7.33
N LEU A 185 -0.46 -1.61 -7.27
CA LEU A 185 -1.24 -2.50 -6.40
C LEU A 185 -1.16 -2.05 -4.93
N SER A 186 0.06 -1.82 -4.43
CA SER A 186 0.28 -1.39 -3.05
C SER A 186 -0.40 -0.06 -2.72
N ASP A 187 -0.37 0.89 -3.67
CA ASP A 187 -0.99 2.21 -3.52
C ASP A 187 -2.52 2.19 -3.52
N ASN A 188 -3.13 1.10 -3.99
CA ASN A 188 -4.59 0.88 -4.05
C ASN A 188 -5.16 0.05 -2.89
N ILE A 189 -4.33 -0.36 -1.94
CA ILE A 189 -4.79 -0.99 -0.70
C ILE A 189 -5.38 0.08 0.22
N ASN A 190 -6.52 -0.21 0.85
CA ASN A 190 -7.14 0.71 1.81
C ASN A 190 -6.21 0.93 3.02
N ALA A 191 -6.22 2.14 3.58
CA ALA A 191 -5.25 2.55 4.60
C ALA A 191 -5.33 1.76 5.93
N ASP A 192 -6.50 1.20 6.20
CA ASP A 192 -6.84 0.35 7.34
C ASP A 192 -6.43 -1.12 7.16
N GLU A 193 -6.16 -1.54 5.91
CA GLU A 193 -5.66 -2.88 5.53
C GLU A 193 -4.22 -2.86 5.00
N LEU A 194 -3.63 -1.68 4.84
CA LEU A 194 -2.25 -1.54 4.38
C LEU A 194 -1.29 -2.18 5.38
N MET A 195 -0.39 -3.03 4.90
CA MET A 195 0.67 -3.62 5.71
C MET A 195 1.57 -2.54 6.31
N LYS A 196 1.83 -2.63 7.62
CA LYS A 196 2.71 -1.71 8.36
C LYS A 196 3.63 -2.48 9.28
N VAL A 197 4.88 -2.04 9.42
CA VAL A 197 5.77 -2.52 10.47
C VAL A 197 5.30 -1.91 11.80
N THR A 198 5.00 -2.74 12.80
CA THR A 198 4.57 -2.29 14.13
C THR A 198 5.69 -2.35 15.16
N LYS A 199 6.61 -3.30 15.02
CA LYS A 199 7.78 -3.45 15.88
C LYS A 199 8.90 -4.11 15.11
N MET A 200 10.14 -3.72 15.40
CA MET A 200 11.31 -4.41 14.89
C MET A 200 12.30 -4.55 16.04
N GLN A 201 12.80 -5.75 16.26
CA GLN A 201 13.89 -6.02 17.18
C GLN A 201 15.01 -6.66 16.38
N TYR A 202 16.03 -5.86 16.07
CA TYR A 202 17.23 -6.36 15.43
C TYR A 202 18.20 -6.87 16.50
N ALA A 203 18.15 -8.17 16.72
CA ALA A 203 19.15 -9.00 17.38
C ALA A 203 19.14 -10.34 16.60
N SER A 204 20.20 -11.13 16.63
CA SER A 204 20.16 -12.50 16.07
C SER A 204 20.17 -13.45 17.28
N PRO A 205 19.05 -14.14 17.59
CA PRO A 205 17.74 -14.07 16.93
C PRO A 205 16.93 -12.80 17.30
N GLY A 206 16.02 -12.40 16.40
CA GLY A 206 15.17 -11.21 16.53
C GLY A 206 13.95 -11.30 15.63
N PHE A 207 13.18 -10.23 15.48
CA PHE A 207 11.94 -10.29 14.69
C PHE A 207 11.53 -8.95 14.07
N ILE A 208 10.69 -9.04 13.03
CA ILE A 208 9.93 -7.93 12.46
C ILE A 208 8.44 -8.25 12.61
N GLU A 209 7.73 -7.43 13.37
CA GLU A 209 6.28 -7.52 13.55
C GLU A 209 5.59 -6.59 12.55
N PHE A 210 4.60 -7.14 11.86
CA PHE A 210 3.76 -6.44 10.91
C PHE A 210 2.32 -6.46 11.39
N SER A 211 1.58 -5.40 11.07
CA SER A 211 0.13 -5.43 11.02
C SER A 211 -0.33 -5.55 9.57
N LEU A 212 -1.08 -6.60 9.27
CA LEU A 212 -1.53 -6.96 7.93
C LEU A 212 -2.77 -7.87 8.01
N ARG A 213 -3.46 -8.07 6.89
CA ARG A 213 -4.61 -8.98 6.83
C ARG A 213 -4.20 -10.44 7.03
N ASP A 214 -4.96 -11.15 7.85
CA ASP A 214 -4.62 -12.50 8.30
C ASP A 214 -4.63 -13.53 7.17
N ASP A 215 -5.69 -13.52 6.38
CA ASP A 215 -5.88 -14.39 5.22
C ASP A 215 -4.77 -14.22 4.17
N VAL A 216 -4.34 -12.97 3.93
CA VAL A 216 -3.21 -12.68 3.03
C VAL A 216 -1.89 -13.24 3.59
N ALA A 217 -1.69 -13.17 4.91
CA ALA A 217 -0.52 -13.72 5.58
C ALA A 217 -0.42 -15.24 5.38
N ASP A 218 -1.53 -15.93 5.64
CA ASP A 218 -1.63 -17.39 5.55
C ASP A 218 -1.45 -17.88 4.11
N LEU A 219 -2.03 -17.17 3.14
CA LEU A 219 -1.79 -17.41 1.72
C LEU A 219 -0.29 -17.33 1.40
N ILE A 220 0.36 -16.21 1.70
CA ILE A 220 1.79 -16.02 1.38
C ILE A 220 2.67 -17.05 2.07
N LYS A 221 2.38 -17.37 3.34
CA LYS A 221 3.11 -18.39 4.10
C LYS A 221 3.03 -19.75 3.42
N THR A 222 1.83 -20.16 2.99
CA THR A 222 1.61 -21.42 2.26
C THR A 222 2.42 -21.45 0.97
N LEU A 223 2.34 -20.39 0.17
CA LEU A 223 3.06 -20.28 -1.10
C LEU A 223 4.58 -20.35 -0.95
N ILE A 224 5.15 -19.79 0.12
CA ILE A 224 6.60 -19.84 0.39
C ILE A 224 7.06 -21.26 0.69
N VAL A 225 6.28 -22.01 1.48
CA VAL A 225 6.58 -23.40 1.81
C VAL A 225 6.61 -24.24 0.53
N GLU A 226 5.60 -24.10 -0.33
CA GLU A 226 5.49 -24.86 -1.59
C GLU A 226 6.62 -24.57 -2.59
N ILE A 227 7.03 -23.30 -2.71
CA ILE A 227 8.12 -22.91 -3.61
C ILE A 227 9.49 -23.41 -3.14
N ASN A 228 9.69 -23.59 -1.84
CA ASN A 228 10.95 -24.07 -1.27
C ASN A 228 11.07 -25.60 -1.19
N LEU A 229 10.05 -26.35 -1.59
CA LEU A 229 10.14 -27.80 -1.67
C LEU A 229 11.28 -28.23 -2.62
N PRO A 230 12.03 -29.30 -2.27
CA PRO A 230 12.88 -29.98 -3.25
C PRO A 230 12.05 -30.37 -4.47
N GLU A 231 12.59 -30.13 -5.67
CA GLU A 231 11.86 -30.38 -6.94
C GLU A 231 10.49 -29.67 -7.01
N SER A 232 10.39 -28.46 -6.45
CA SER A 232 9.15 -27.70 -6.39
C SER A 232 8.38 -27.70 -7.73
N PRO A 233 7.14 -28.22 -7.76
CA PRO A 233 6.28 -28.18 -8.95
C PRO A 233 6.08 -26.76 -9.47
N ALA A 234 5.97 -25.79 -8.57
CA ALA A 234 5.89 -24.37 -8.91
C ALA A 234 7.12 -23.90 -9.68
N ALA A 235 8.32 -24.31 -9.25
CA ALA A 235 9.56 -23.95 -9.95
C ALA A 235 9.61 -24.55 -11.35
N ASN A 236 9.25 -25.84 -11.50
CA ASN A 236 9.25 -26.52 -12.79
C ASN A 236 8.26 -25.85 -13.76
N SER A 237 7.01 -25.65 -13.33
CA SER A 237 5.97 -24.96 -14.12
C SER A 237 6.41 -23.53 -14.52
N TYR A 238 7.02 -22.78 -13.60
CA TYR A 238 7.59 -21.47 -13.89
C TYR A 238 8.64 -21.51 -15.01
N TYR A 239 9.61 -22.43 -14.93
CA TYR A 239 10.68 -22.52 -15.92
C TYR A 239 10.16 -22.97 -17.27
N GLU A 240 9.24 -23.93 -17.32
CA GLU A 240 8.60 -24.39 -18.56
C GLU A 240 7.79 -23.29 -19.24
N ALA A 241 6.92 -22.60 -18.49
CA ALA A 241 6.13 -21.49 -18.98
C ALA A 241 7.03 -20.34 -19.48
N ARG A 242 8.04 -19.97 -18.70
CA ARG A 242 8.99 -18.92 -19.09
C ARG A 242 9.74 -19.29 -20.36
N GLU A 243 10.19 -20.54 -20.48
CA GLU A 243 10.91 -21.01 -21.67
C GLU A 243 10.01 -21.00 -22.91
N TYR A 244 8.77 -21.45 -22.77
CA TYR A 244 7.78 -21.42 -23.85
C TYR A 244 7.58 -20.00 -24.41
N LEU A 245 7.42 -19.00 -23.53
CA LEU A 245 7.28 -17.59 -23.92
C LEU A 245 8.61 -17.01 -24.45
N ARG A 246 9.76 -17.46 -23.93
CA ARG A 246 11.09 -16.98 -24.32
C ARG A 246 11.42 -17.36 -25.76
N VAL A 247 11.27 -18.64 -26.12
CA VAL A 247 11.58 -19.15 -27.46
C VAL A 247 10.75 -18.45 -28.55
N ARG A 248 9.57 -17.96 -28.18
CA ARG A 248 8.66 -17.22 -29.08
C ARG A 248 8.81 -15.70 -29.03
N ASN A 249 9.75 -15.18 -28.24
CA ASN A 249 9.94 -13.74 -28.00
C ASN A 249 8.70 -13.01 -27.47
N TRP A 250 7.83 -13.70 -26.72
CA TRP A 250 6.59 -13.13 -26.17
C TRP A 250 6.80 -12.46 -24.81
N LEU A 251 7.90 -12.76 -24.11
CA LEU A 251 8.20 -12.17 -22.79
C LEU A 251 8.34 -10.63 -22.81
N THR A 252 8.69 -10.05 -23.95
CA THR A 252 8.98 -8.61 -24.10
C THR A 252 7.95 -7.87 -24.95
N ARG A 253 6.89 -8.55 -25.38
CA ARG A 253 5.84 -8.01 -26.25
C ARG A 253 4.51 -7.96 -25.51
N SER A 254 3.69 -6.94 -25.74
CA SER A 254 2.28 -6.99 -25.33
C SER A 254 1.49 -7.94 -26.24
N GLU A 255 0.27 -8.30 -25.84
CA GLU A 255 -0.64 -9.09 -26.70
C GLU A 255 -0.84 -8.39 -28.05
N ASP A 256 -1.13 -7.08 -28.05
CA ASP A 256 -1.29 -6.27 -29.27
C ASP A 256 -0.08 -6.27 -30.22
N GLU A 257 1.10 -6.64 -29.73
CA GLU A 257 2.36 -6.71 -30.50
C GLU A 257 2.66 -8.13 -31.02
N ILE A 258 1.84 -9.10 -30.63
CA ILE A 258 1.95 -10.48 -31.07
C ILE A 258 0.87 -10.69 -32.15
N PRO A 259 1.27 -10.98 -33.39
CA PRO A 259 0.31 -11.22 -34.46
C PRO A 259 -0.63 -12.39 -34.08
N ASP A 260 -1.89 -12.31 -34.52
CA ASP A 260 -2.99 -13.21 -34.18
C ASP A 260 -2.53 -14.62 -33.80
N LEU A 261 -2.54 -14.89 -32.49
CA LEU A 261 -2.21 -16.20 -31.94
C LEU A 261 -3.11 -17.25 -32.60
N SER A 262 -2.50 -18.33 -33.09
CA SER A 262 -3.25 -19.49 -33.58
C SER A 262 -4.10 -20.10 -32.46
N GLN A 263 -5.15 -20.84 -32.80
CA GLN A 263 -5.99 -21.47 -31.78
C GLN A 263 -5.18 -22.41 -30.88
N ASP A 264 -4.25 -23.18 -31.45
CA ASP A 264 -3.35 -24.07 -30.70
C ASP A 264 -2.47 -23.29 -29.70
N GLU A 265 -2.02 -22.08 -30.07
CA GLU A 265 -1.25 -21.22 -29.18
C GLU A 265 -2.11 -20.65 -28.06
N LYS A 266 -3.34 -20.23 -28.34
CA LYS A 266 -4.29 -19.77 -27.32
C LYS A 266 -4.60 -20.89 -26.32
N ASP A 267 -4.90 -22.08 -26.82
CA ASP A 267 -5.17 -23.25 -25.99
C ASP A 267 -3.93 -23.63 -25.15
N ARG A 268 -2.73 -23.48 -25.71
CA ARG A 268 -1.49 -23.73 -24.98
C ARG A 268 -1.20 -22.69 -23.91
N VAL A 269 -1.42 -21.40 -24.17
CA VAL A 269 -1.25 -20.33 -23.17
C VAL A 269 -2.26 -20.51 -22.04
N LYS A 270 -3.50 -20.87 -22.36
CA LYS A 270 -4.53 -21.22 -21.37
C LYS A 270 -4.08 -22.40 -20.49
N ALA A 271 -3.61 -23.48 -21.08
CA ALA A 271 -3.08 -24.63 -20.34
C ALA A 271 -1.87 -24.25 -19.45
N ILE A 272 -1.00 -23.35 -19.92
CA ILE A 272 0.11 -22.82 -19.11
C ILE A 272 -0.41 -22.00 -17.92
N MET A 273 -1.44 -21.18 -18.11
CA MET A 273 -2.05 -20.41 -17.02
C MET A 273 -2.67 -21.34 -15.97
N ASP A 274 -3.39 -22.37 -16.41
CA ASP A 274 -4.03 -23.35 -15.55
C ASP A 274 -2.98 -24.12 -14.74
N ASP A 275 -1.92 -24.61 -15.40
CA ASP A 275 -0.81 -25.31 -14.75
C ASP A 275 -0.06 -24.41 -13.75
N LEU A 276 0.22 -23.15 -14.11
CA LEU A 276 0.83 -22.20 -13.18
C LEU A 276 -0.05 -21.96 -11.95
N CYS A 277 -1.36 -21.76 -12.13
CA CYS A 277 -2.27 -21.55 -11.00
C CYS A 277 -2.34 -22.81 -10.12
N GLU A 278 -2.44 -24.00 -10.72
CA GLU A 278 -2.46 -25.25 -9.98
C GLU A 278 -1.17 -25.47 -9.18
N LYS A 279 0.00 -25.39 -9.84
CA LYS A 279 1.28 -25.67 -9.20
C LYS A 279 1.72 -24.59 -8.22
N PHE A 280 1.17 -23.38 -8.31
CA PHE A 280 1.39 -22.32 -7.33
C PHE A 280 0.39 -22.39 -6.18
N GLY A 281 -0.57 -23.32 -6.15
CA GLY A 281 -1.61 -23.31 -5.10
C GLY A 281 -2.60 -22.15 -5.22
N LEU A 282 -2.77 -21.62 -6.44
CA LEU A 282 -3.65 -20.49 -6.78
C LEU A 282 -4.84 -20.90 -7.67
N ILE A 283 -5.14 -22.20 -7.77
CA ILE A 283 -6.19 -22.70 -8.67
C ILE A 283 -7.56 -22.07 -8.39
N ASP A 284 -7.89 -21.84 -7.12
CA ASP A 284 -9.15 -21.20 -6.71
C ASP A 284 -9.24 -19.73 -7.15
N TYR A 285 -8.11 -19.09 -7.47
CA TYR A 285 -8.04 -17.70 -7.93
C TYR A 285 -7.85 -17.59 -9.45
N ARG A 286 -7.80 -18.72 -10.18
CA ARG A 286 -7.50 -18.74 -11.62
C ARG A 286 -8.44 -17.83 -12.41
N ASP A 287 -9.75 -17.96 -12.19
CA ASP A 287 -10.75 -17.18 -12.92
C ASP A 287 -10.70 -15.70 -12.55
N HIS A 288 -10.41 -15.39 -11.30
CA HIS A 288 -10.22 -14.00 -10.85
C HIS A 288 -8.98 -13.36 -11.48
N ILE A 289 -7.86 -14.10 -11.56
CA ILE A 289 -6.65 -13.64 -12.24
C ILE A 289 -6.92 -13.40 -13.73
N PHE A 290 -7.71 -14.28 -14.35
CA PHE A 290 -8.12 -14.16 -15.74
C PHE A 290 -9.01 -12.92 -15.96
N GLU A 291 -10.00 -12.69 -15.10
CA GLU A 291 -10.86 -11.51 -15.14
C GLU A 291 -10.06 -10.20 -14.93
N LEU A 292 -9.16 -10.19 -13.94
CA LEU A 292 -8.28 -9.05 -13.66
C LEU A 292 -7.39 -8.74 -14.86
N SER A 293 -6.94 -9.78 -15.58
CA SER A 293 -6.17 -9.70 -16.82
C SER A 293 -7.04 -9.42 -18.06
N GLN A 294 -8.28 -8.95 -17.92
CA GLN A 294 -9.21 -8.66 -19.05
C GLN A 294 -9.53 -9.84 -19.95
N ASN A 295 -9.47 -11.06 -19.42
CA ASN A 295 -9.63 -12.27 -20.20
C ASN A 295 -8.50 -12.46 -21.24
N ASP A 296 -7.31 -11.91 -20.98
CA ASP A 296 -6.06 -12.23 -21.70
C ASP A 296 -5.24 -13.22 -20.87
N GLU A 297 -5.19 -14.49 -21.31
CA GLU A 297 -4.39 -15.52 -20.66
C GLU A 297 -2.88 -15.23 -20.71
N LEU A 298 -2.38 -14.57 -21.75
CA LEU A 298 -0.96 -14.25 -21.88
C LEU A 298 -0.53 -13.18 -20.87
N ALA A 299 -1.34 -12.14 -20.66
CA ALA A 299 -1.13 -11.19 -19.57
C ALA A 299 -1.17 -11.90 -18.21
N GLY A 300 -2.17 -12.78 -17.98
CA GLY A 300 -2.29 -13.57 -16.76
C GLY A 300 -1.03 -14.41 -16.48
N VAL A 301 -0.52 -15.12 -17.48
CA VAL A 301 0.74 -15.88 -17.40
C VAL A 301 1.91 -14.95 -17.04
N LYS A 302 2.05 -13.79 -17.70
CA LYS A 302 3.15 -12.85 -17.42
C LYS A 302 3.08 -12.28 -16.00
N ILE A 303 1.88 -12.03 -15.48
CA ILE A 303 1.62 -11.61 -14.09
C ILE A 303 2.10 -12.71 -13.14
N LEU A 304 1.65 -13.96 -13.34
CA LEU A 304 2.04 -15.11 -12.53
C LEU A 304 3.56 -15.32 -12.53
N LEU A 305 4.21 -15.25 -13.69
CA LEU A 305 5.66 -15.31 -13.81
C LEU A 305 6.35 -14.15 -13.06
N ALA A 306 5.75 -12.96 -13.03
CA ALA A 306 6.29 -11.79 -12.32
C ALA A 306 6.13 -11.90 -10.81
N PHE A 307 5.02 -12.46 -10.34
CA PHE A 307 4.76 -12.77 -8.94
C PHE A 307 5.70 -13.87 -8.43
N TYR A 308 5.81 -15.00 -9.14
CA TYR A 308 6.73 -16.08 -8.78
C TYR A 308 8.16 -15.59 -8.55
N ARG A 309 8.69 -14.73 -9.44
CA ARG A 309 10.06 -14.20 -9.28
C ARG A 309 10.26 -13.43 -7.97
N ARG A 310 9.23 -12.75 -7.46
CA ARG A 310 9.29 -12.00 -6.20
C ARG A 310 9.11 -12.94 -5.02
N LEU A 311 8.11 -13.79 -5.10
CA LEU A 311 7.83 -14.78 -4.08
C LEU A 311 9.02 -15.73 -3.88
N LYS A 312 9.67 -16.20 -4.95
CA LYS A 312 10.88 -17.02 -4.87
C LYS A 312 12.00 -16.32 -4.15
N LYS A 313 12.27 -15.04 -4.47
CA LYS A 313 13.28 -14.25 -3.76
C LYS A 313 12.94 -14.04 -2.29
N PHE A 314 11.66 -13.90 -1.95
CA PHE A 314 11.22 -13.84 -0.56
C PHE A 314 11.41 -15.20 0.12
N ALA A 315 11.02 -16.28 -0.53
CA ALA A 315 11.19 -17.65 -0.06
C ALA A 315 12.68 -18.00 0.14
N ASP A 316 13.59 -17.46 -0.67
CA ASP A 316 15.04 -17.62 -0.49
C ASP A 316 15.55 -17.07 0.85
N TYR A 317 14.93 -16.01 1.41
CA TYR A 317 15.26 -15.57 2.77
C TYR A 317 14.94 -16.64 3.81
N SER A 318 13.88 -17.42 3.59
CA SER A 318 13.54 -18.55 4.46
C SER A 318 14.49 -19.73 4.24
N ALA A 319 14.76 -20.09 2.99
CA ALA A 319 15.67 -21.18 2.66
C ALA A 319 17.12 -20.94 3.14
N THR A 320 17.55 -19.67 3.18
CA THR A 320 18.88 -19.28 3.70
C THR A 320 18.93 -19.18 5.23
N GLY A 321 17.80 -19.33 5.93
CA GLY A 321 17.71 -19.18 7.38
C GLY A 321 17.73 -17.73 7.87
N LYS A 322 17.69 -16.73 6.98
CA LYS A 322 17.58 -15.32 7.39
C LYS A 322 16.19 -14.98 7.92
N ALA A 323 15.13 -15.57 7.36
CA ALA A 323 13.73 -15.39 7.78
C ALA A 323 13.09 -16.75 8.10
N VAL A 324 13.20 -17.20 9.35
CA VAL A 324 12.97 -18.60 9.72
C VAL A 324 11.49 -18.93 9.86
N GLU A 325 10.76 -18.15 10.66
CA GLU A 325 9.34 -18.38 10.93
C GLU A 325 8.52 -17.23 10.37
N ILE A 326 7.89 -17.46 9.21
CA ILE A 326 7.15 -16.42 8.49
C ILE A 326 5.70 -16.36 9.00
N PHE A 327 5.28 -15.14 9.37
CA PHE A 327 3.94 -14.79 9.83
C PHE A 327 3.43 -15.67 10.98
N THR A 328 4.18 -15.72 12.08
CA THR A 328 3.75 -16.30 13.35
C THR A 328 2.88 -15.32 14.15
N ALA A 329 2.06 -15.84 15.06
CA ALA A 329 1.10 -15.05 15.85
C ALA A 329 1.73 -14.20 16.96
#